data_AF-A0A960N0Z4-F1
#
_entry.id   AF-A0A960N0Z4-F1
#
_cell.length_a   1.000
_cell.length_b   1.000
_cell.length_c   1.000
_cell.angle_alpha   90.00
_cell.angle_beta   90.00
_cell.angle_gamma   90.00
#
_symmetry.space_group_name_H-M   'P 1'
#
loop_
_entity.id
_entity.type
_entity.pdbx_description
1 polymer ?
#
loop_
_entity_poly.entity_id
_entity_poly.type
_entity_poly.pdbx_seq_one_letter_code
_entity_poly.pdbx_strand_id
1 'polypeptide(L)' 'MAKQCWIERNARKKRTVEKYAKLRAELKKQGDYVGLTLLPRDASPTRLVNRCEVTGRRRGFYRRFR' A
#
# COMPACT_ATOMS: atom_id res chain seq x y z
N MET A 1 -18.86 -10.44 -3.83
CA MET A 1 -17.80 -10.16 -2.83
C MET A 1 -16.42 -10.39 -3.43
N ALA A 2 -15.39 -9.69 -2.96
CA ALA A 2 -14.02 -10.00 -3.35
C ALA A 2 -13.54 -11.31 -2.70
N LYS A 3 -12.65 -12.06 -3.38
CA LYS A 3 -12.04 -13.25 -2.77
C LYS A 3 -11.22 -12.85 -1.55
N GLN A 4 -11.27 -13.65 -0.49
CA GLN A 4 -10.53 -13.40 0.77
C GLN A 4 -9.03 -13.22 0.53
N CYS A 5 -8.43 -14.02 -0.36
CA CYS A 5 -7.02 -13.88 -0.73
C CYS A 5 -6.64 -12.48 -1.24
N TRP A 6 -7.54 -11.77 -1.90
CA TRP A 6 -7.31 -10.42 -2.40
C TRP A 6 -7.41 -9.35 -1.33
N ILE A 7 -8.24 -9.58 -0.31
CA ILE A 7 -8.36 -8.70 0.86
C ILE A 7 -7.09 -8.83 1.70
N GLU A 8 -6.68 -10.06 2.00
CA GLU A 8 -5.48 -10.35 2.78
C GLU A 8 -4.20 -9.85 2.09
N ARG A 9 -4.11 -10.00 0.75
CA ARG A 9 -2.99 -9.44 -0.02
C ARG A 9 -2.87 -7.92 0.14
N ASN A 10 -4.00 -7.21 0.25
CA ASN A 10 -3.99 -5.76 0.46
C ASN A 10 -3.62 -5.40 1.90
N ALA A 11 -4.09 -6.18 2.88
CA ALA A 11 -3.71 -6.04 4.29
C ALA A 11 -2.20 -6.26 4.49
N ARG A 12 -1.64 -7.31 3.89
CA ARG A 12 -0.20 -7.59 3.89
C ARG A 12 0.61 -6.41 3.34
N LYS A 13 0.19 -5.85 2.21
CA LYS A 13 0.83 -4.65 1.63
C LYS A 13 0.75 -3.45 2.56
N LYS A 14 -0.39 -3.23 3.21
CA LYS A 14 -0.58 -2.13 4.16
C LYS A 14 0.44 -2.22 5.31
N ARG A 15 0.60 -3.41 5.90
CA ARG A 15 1.61 -3.68 6.94
C ARG A 15 3.04 -3.40 6.45
N THR A 16 3.38 -3.82 5.22
CA THR A 16 4.69 -3.54 4.64
C THR A 16 4.93 -2.05 4.43
N VAL A 17 3.94 -1.31 3.93
CA VAL A 17 4.03 0.15 3.75
C VAL A 17 4.23 0.85 5.10
N GLU A 18 3.48 0.45 6.12
CA GLU A 18 3.61 1.01 7.48
C GLU A 18 5.01 0.77 8.05
N LYS A 19 5.56 -0.44 7.89
CA LYS A 19 6.92 -0.79 8.37
C LYS A 19 8.02 0.09 7.75
N TYR A 20 7.93 0.37 6.45
CA TYR A 20 8.97 1.10 5.71
C TYR A 20 8.65 2.59 5.48
N ALA A 21 7.57 3.12 6.07
CA ALA A 21 7.11 4.49 5.80
C ALA A 21 8.17 5.55 6.14
N LYS A 22 8.83 5.41 7.30
CA LYS A 22 9.85 6.35 7.79
C LYS A 22 11.11 6.33 6.92
N LEU A 23 11.68 5.14 6.73
CA LEU A 23 12.88 4.92 5.92
C LEU A 23 12.69 5.37 4.46
N ARG A 24 11.51 5.12 3.88
CA ARG A 24 11.19 5.57 2.53
C ARG A 24 11.08 7.10 2.43
N ALA A 25 10.58 7.77 3.48
CA ALA A 25 10.49 9.23 3.52
C ALA A 25 11.87 9.88 3.63
N GLU A 26 12.77 9.30 4.43
CA GLU A 26 14.16 9.75 4.57
C GLU A 26 14.94 9.59 3.26
N LEU A 27 14.92 8.40 2.66
CA LEU A 27 15.59 8.11 1.39
C LEU A 27 15.07 9.00 0.24
N LYS A 28 13.77 9.30 0.25
CA LYS A 28 13.18 10.20 -0.76
C LYS A 28 13.61 11.66 -0.57
N LYS A 29 13.84 12.10 0.67
CA LYS A 29 14.37 13.45 0.96
C LYS A 29 15.85 13.56 0.57
N GLN A 30 16.63 12.50 0.78
CA GLN A 30 18.04 12.44 0.43
C GLN A 30 18.27 12.34 -1.09
N GLY A 31 17.28 11.86 -1.85
CA GLY A 31 17.41 11.71 -3.31
C GLY A 31 18.13 10.42 -3.72
N ASP A 32 18.32 9.47 -2.79
CA ASP A 32 19.00 8.20 -3.04
C ASP A 32 18.07 7.18 -3.71
N TYR A 33 17.99 7.24 -5.03
CA TYR A 33 17.15 6.36 -5.84
C TYR A 33 17.61 4.89 -5.83
N VAL A 34 18.90 4.63 -5.59
CA VAL A 34 19.46 3.27 -5.47
C VAL A 34 18.94 2.61 -4.19
N GLY A 35 19.03 3.30 -3.05
CA GLY A 35 18.48 2.83 -1.76
C GLY A 35 16.96 2.63 -1.81
N LEU A 36 16.25 3.51 -2.52
CA LEU A 36 14.80 3.38 -2.71
C LEU A 36 14.41 2.13 -3.51
N THR A 37 15.26 1.70 -4.45
CA THR A 37 15.02 0.54 -5.31
C THR A 37 15.31 -0.79 -4.60
N LEU A 38 16.25 -0.79 -3.64
CA LEU A 38 16.54 -1.95 -2.79
C LEU A 38 15.39 -2.31 -1.84
N LEU A 39 14.46 -1.39 -1.59
CA LEU A 39 13.31 -1.66 -0.75
C LEU A 39 12.35 -2.67 -1.38
N PRO A 40 11.62 -3.45 -0.55
CA PRO A 40 10.58 -4.34 -1.04
C PRO A 40 9.60 -3.58 -1.94
N ARG A 41 9.29 -4.15 -3.10
CA ARG A 41 8.40 -3.57 -4.12
C ARG A 41 7.08 -3.06 -3.48
N ASP A 42 6.53 -3.81 -2.54
CA ASP A 42 5.25 -3.55 -1.87
C ASP A 42 5.34 -2.49 -0.75
N ALA A 43 6.53 -2.02 -0.37
CA ALA A 43 6.72 -0.91 0.55
C ALA A 43 6.30 0.45 -0.04
N SER A 44 6.04 0.52 -1.34
CA SER A 44 5.57 1.75 -1.97
C SER A 44 4.08 1.98 -1.68
N PRO A 45 3.69 3.16 -1.16
CA PRO A 45 2.28 3.49 -0.89
C PRO A 45 1.42 3.48 -2.16
N THR A 46 2.02 3.70 -3.34
CA THR A 46 1.33 3.64 -4.64
C THR A 46 0.78 2.25 -5.00
N ARG A 47 1.22 1.19 -4.31
CA ARG A 47 0.78 -0.19 -4.53
C ARG A 47 -0.53 -0.54 -3.81
N LEU A 48 -0.95 0.30 -2.87
CA LEU A 48 -2.16 0.07 -2.10
C LEU A 48 -3.39 0.37 -2.96
N VAL A 49 -4.38 -0.51 -2.84
CA VAL A 49 -5.63 -0.38 -3.59
C VAL A 49 -6.73 -0.09 -2.60
N ASN A 50 -7.49 0.98 -2.83
CA ASN A 50 -8.67 1.25 -2.03
C ASN A 50 -9.78 0.25 -2.39
N ARG A 51 -10.41 -0.32 -1.37
CA ARG A 51 -11.47 -1.32 -1.50
C ARG A 51 -12.63 -0.92 -0.59
N CYS A 52 -13.86 -1.19 -1.04
CA CYS A 52 -15.05 -1.05 -0.21
C CYS A 52 -14.91 -1.91 1.07
N GLU A 53 -15.27 -1.36 2.22
CA GLU A 53 -15.09 -2.01 3.52
C GLU A 53 -16.02 -3.21 3.71
N VAL A 54 -17.25 -3.10 3.22
CA VAL A 54 -18.27 -4.16 3.35
C VAL A 54 -18.01 -5.32 2.38
N THR A 55 -17.72 -5.01 1.11
CA THR A 55 -17.70 -6.03 0.03
C THR A 55 -16.31 -6.35 -0.51
N GLY A 56 -15.30 -5.53 -0.20
CA GLY A 56 -13.95 -5.63 -0.77
C GLY A 56 -13.86 -5.21 -2.24
N ARG A 57 -14.92 -4.63 -2.83
CA ARG A 57 -14.96 -4.19 -4.24
C ARG A 57 -13.86 -3.16 -4.52
N ARG A 58 -13.10 -3.39 -5.59
CA ARG A 58 -11.97 -2.53 -6.00
C ARG A 58 -12.38 -1.25 -6.74
N ARG A 59 -13.48 -1.29 -7.49
CA ARG A 59 -13.98 -0.16 -8.30
C ARG A 59 -15.08 0.60 -7.57
N GLY A 60 -15.30 1.87 -7.93
CA GLY A 60 -16.36 2.71 -7.34
C GLY A 60 -16.12 3.02 -5.87
N PHE A 61 -14.85 3.21 -5.49
CA PHE A 61 -14.49 3.48 -4.12
C PHE A 61 -14.66 4.97 -3.79
N TYR A 62 -15.59 5.29 -2.91
CA TYR A 62 -15.78 6.64 -2.39
C TYR A 62 -14.90 6.88 -1.17
N ARG A 63 -13.96 7.83 -1.27
CA ARG A 63 -13.03 8.17 -0.18
C ARG A 63 -13.71 8.92 0.98
N ARG A 64 -14.90 9.48 0.78
CA ARG A 64 -15.64 10.25 1.80
C ARG A 64 -16.29 9.35 2.85
N PHE A 65 -16.70 8.14 2.45
CA PHE A 65 -17.39 7.17 3.31
C PHE A 65 -16.42 6.14 3.89
N ARG A 66 -15.13 6.51 3.97
CA ARG A 66 -14.03 5.72 4.48
C ARG A 66 -13.25 6.55 5.48
#